data_AF-A0A1H3MUL6-F1
#
_entry.id   AF-A0A1H3MUL6-F1
#
_cell.length_a   1.000
_cell.length_b   1.000
_cell.length_c   1.000
_cell.angle_alpha   90.00
_cell.angle_beta   90.00
_cell.angle_gamma   90.00
#
_symmetry.space_group_name_H-M   'P 1'
#
loop_
_entity.id
_entity.type
_entity.pdbx_description
1 polymer ?
#
loop_
_entity_poly.entity_id
_entity_poly.type
_entity_poly.pdbx_seq_one_letter_code
_entity_poly.pdbx_strand_id
1 'polypeptide(L)'
;MSSEKLKINYSNVENKLQEIESGAKKKLLDNGNSYVTSVKKIASEEGAFKENIESTLNDDKNLFVNFSNLSGKINAGIRNVCNSFKKLDSSMAKDMQKTKKASSKK
;
A
#
# COMPACT_ATOMS: atom_id res chain seq x y z
N MET A 1 -7.75 -26.67 19.24
CA MET A 1 -6.77 -25.58 19.31
C MET A 1 -7.53 -24.27 19.31
N SER A 2 -7.49 -23.53 20.42
CA SER A 2 -8.14 -22.23 20.55
C SER A 2 -7.56 -21.30 19.49
N SER A 3 -8.37 -20.84 18.54
CA SER A 3 -8.02 -19.62 17.81
C SER A 3 -7.98 -18.52 18.86
N GLU A 4 -6.80 -18.22 19.39
CA GLU A 4 -6.61 -17.01 20.16
C GLU A 4 -7.22 -15.88 19.33
N LYS A 5 -8.23 -15.22 19.89
CA LYS A 5 -8.95 -14.14 19.23
C LYS A 5 -7.94 -13.04 18.90
N LEU A 6 -7.38 -13.10 17.70
CA LEU A 6 -6.55 -12.07 17.12
C LEU A 6 -7.49 -10.89 16.88
N LYS A 7 -7.61 -10.02 17.89
CA LYS A 7 -8.46 -8.84 17.83
C LYS A 7 -7.75 -7.82 16.94
N ILE A 8 -8.07 -7.86 15.65
CA ILE A 8 -7.47 -6.96 14.67
C ILE A 8 -7.88 -5.52 15.01
N ASN A 9 -6.89 -4.65 15.25
CA ASN A 9 -7.14 -3.23 15.37
C ASN A 9 -7.21 -2.60 13.97
N TYR A 10 -8.38 -2.65 13.35
CA TYR A 10 -8.61 -2.17 11.99
C TYR A 10 -8.22 -0.70 11.78
N SER A 11 -8.39 0.15 12.81
CA SER A 11 -8.01 1.56 12.74
C SER A 11 -6.50 1.74 12.65
N ASN A 12 -5.74 0.96 13.42
CA ASN A 12 -4.28 0.98 13.37
C ASN A 12 -3.77 0.46 12.03
N VAL A 13 -4.39 -0.60 11.50
CA VAL A 13 -4.03 -1.12 10.17
C VAL A 13 -4.28 -0.07 9.09
N GLU A 14 -5.44 0.60 9.09
CA GLU A 14 -5.75 1.63 8.10
C GLU A 14 -4.78 2.82 8.18
N ASN A 15 -4.44 3.28 9.39
CA ASN A 15 -3.46 4.34 9.60
C ASN A 15 -2.07 3.94 9.04
N LYS A 16 -1.62 2.71 9.31
CA LYS A 16 -0.34 2.21 8.79
C LYS A 16 -0.34 2.09 7.26
N LEU A 17 -1.45 1.67 6.67
CA LEU A 17 -1.60 1.62 5.21
C LEU A 17 -1.54 3.02 4.60
N GLN A 18 -2.21 4.01 5.21
CA GLN A 18 -2.12 5.41 4.76
C GLN A 18 -0.70 5.98 4.89
N GLU A 19 0.01 5.68 5.98
CA GLU A 19 1.43 6.06 6.15
C GLU A 19 2.31 5.47 5.04
N ILE A 20 2.10 4.19 4.70
CA ILE A 20 2.82 3.52 3.61
C ILE A 20 2.47 4.14 2.26
N GLU A 21 1.18 4.42 2.00
CA GLU A 21 0.72 5.01 0.73
C GLU A 21 1.31 6.40 0.50
N SER A 22 1.22 7.25 1.54
CA SER A 22 1.79 8.60 1.54
C SER A 22 3.31 8.56 1.43
N GLY A 23 3.96 7.64 2.15
CA GLY A 23 5.39 7.43 2.11
C GLY A 23 5.89 6.98 0.73
N ALA A 24 5.22 6.02 0.11
CA ALA A 24 5.57 5.52 -1.23
C ALA A 24 5.39 6.61 -2.29
N LYS A 25 4.24 7.31 -2.27
CA LYS A 25 3.97 8.39 -3.23
C LYS A 25 4.99 9.53 -3.09
N LYS A 26 5.26 9.99 -1.87
CA LYS A 26 6.20 11.08 -1.63
C LYS A 26 7.66 10.68 -1.86
N LYS A 27 8.09 9.52 -1.36
CA LYS A 27 9.53 9.16 -1.40
C LYS A 27 9.98 8.53 -2.71
N LEU A 28 9.11 7.85 -3.44
CA LEU A 28 9.50 7.16 -4.67
C LEU A 28 9.25 8.03 -5.90
N LEU A 29 8.06 8.61 -6.03
CA LEU A 29 7.74 9.44 -7.19
C LEU A 29 8.44 10.80 -7.13
N ASP A 30 8.34 11.53 -6.02
CA ASP A 30 8.90 12.89 -5.97
C ASP A 30 10.43 12.87 -5.98
N ASN A 31 11.07 11.98 -5.21
CA ASN A 31 12.53 11.86 -5.24
C ASN A 31 13.04 11.27 -6.56
N GLY A 32 12.34 10.29 -7.14
CA GLY A 32 12.69 9.73 -8.45
C GLY A 32 12.64 10.79 -9.55
N ASN A 33 11.58 11.61 -9.56
CA ASN A 33 11.47 12.74 -10.48
C ASN A 33 12.56 13.80 -10.25
N SER A 34 12.88 14.10 -8.99
CA SER A 34 13.95 15.04 -8.65
C SER A 34 15.33 14.52 -9.07
N TYR A 35 15.61 13.22 -8.86
CA TYR A 35 16.85 12.57 -9.28
C TYR A 35 17.02 12.64 -10.80
N VAL A 36 16.00 12.20 -11.55
CA VAL A 36 15.99 12.26 -13.02
C VAL A 36 16.20 13.68 -13.53
N THR A 37 15.54 14.66 -12.91
CA THR A 37 15.68 16.08 -13.27
C THR A 37 17.09 16.60 -13.00
N SER A 38 17.69 16.25 -11.86
CA SER A 38 19.04 16.67 -11.49
C SER A 38 20.10 16.05 -12.39
N VAL A 39 19.99 14.77 -12.75
CA VAL A 39 20.94 14.13 -13.65
C VAL A 39 20.80 14.65 -15.09
N LYS A 40 19.57 14.93 -15.56
CA LYS A 40 19.38 15.60 -16.86
C LYS A 40 20.05 16.98 -16.94
N LYS A 41 20.17 17.70 -15.83
CA LYS A 41 20.91 18.99 -15.79
C LYS A 41 22.42 18.83 -15.90
N ILE A 42 22.95 17.66 -15.53
CA ILE A 42 24.39 17.33 -15.59
C ILE A 42 24.75 16.79 -16.98
N ALA A 43 23.78 16.25 -17.73
CA ALA A 43 23.94 15.86 -19.13
C ALA A 43 24.01 17.11 -20.05
N SER A 44 25.07 17.91 -19.90
CA SER A 44 25.39 19.06 -20.73
C SER A 44 26.18 18.71 -22.00
N GLU A 45 26.49 17.44 -22.21
CA GLU A 45 27.28 16.96 -23.35
C GLU A 45 26.37 16.55 -24.54
N GLU A 46 26.83 16.76 -25.77
CA GLU A 46 26.14 16.31 -26.99
C GLU A 46 26.62 14.90 -27.42
N GLY A 47 25.75 14.14 -28.08
CA GLY A 47 26.09 12.84 -28.67
C GLY A 47 25.73 11.62 -27.81
N ALA A 48 26.31 10.46 -28.17
CA ALA A 48 25.91 9.14 -27.66
C ALA A 48 25.99 8.99 -26.12
N PHE A 49 26.85 9.75 -25.45
CA PHE A 49 26.94 9.74 -23.99
C PHE A 49 25.67 10.28 -23.33
N LYS A 50 25.13 11.40 -23.84
CA LYS A 50 23.88 11.98 -23.35
C LYS A 50 22.68 11.08 -23.63
N GLU A 51 22.61 10.49 -24.83
CA GLU A 51 21.53 9.57 -25.19
C GLU A 51 21.46 8.37 -24.23
N ASN A 52 22.62 7.80 -23.88
CA ASN A 52 22.70 6.70 -22.91
C ASN A 52 22.27 7.13 -21.49
N ILE A 53 22.67 8.33 -21.05
CA ILE A 53 22.23 8.89 -19.76
C ILE A 53 20.71 9.07 -19.78
N GLU A 54 20.15 9.69 -20.83
CA GLU A 54 18.71 9.94 -20.94
C GLU A 54 17.90 8.65 -20.98
N SER A 55 18.38 7.62 -21.69
CA SER A 55 17.74 6.29 -21.69
C SER A 55 17.71 5.68 -20.29
N THR A 56 18.86 5.65 -19.61
CA THR A 56 18.98 5.09 -18.26
C THR A 56 18.05 5.82 -17.28
N LEU A 57 18.01 7.14 -17.36
CA LEU A 57 17.12 7.95 -16.52
C LEU A 57 15.64 7.71 -16.80
N ASN A 58 15.29 7.40 -18.05
CA ASN A 58 13.92 7.06 -18.39
C ASN A 58 13.52 5.68 -17.83
N ASP A 59 14.44 4.71 -17.86
CA ASP A 59 14.26 3.40 -17.25
C ASP A 59 14.11 3.50 -15.73
N ASP A 60 14.96 4.30 -15.08
CA ASP A 60 14.87 4.57 -13.64
C ASP A 60 13.55 5.24 -13.27
N LYS A 61 13.10 6.22 -14.06
CA LYS A 61 11.79 6.86 -13.87
C LYS A 61 10.66 5.83 -13.91
N ASN A 62 10.69 4.93 -14.89
CA ASN A 62 9.70 3.87 -15.03
C ASN A 62 9.75 2.90 -13.84
N LEU A 63 10.94 2.60 -13.33
CA LEU A 63 11.13 1.78 -12.13
C LEU A 63 10.48 2.43 -10.89
N PHE A 64 10.69 3.74 -10.66
CA PHE A 64 10.07 4.46 -9.55
C PHE A 64 8.54 4.48 -9.64
N VAL A 65 7.98 4.70 -10.84
CA VAL A 65 6.53 4.63 -11.09
C VAL A 65 6.00 3.22 -10.78
N ASN A 66 6.68 2.18 -11.25
CA ASN A 66 6.28 0.80 -11.02
C ASN A 66 6.31 0.41 -9.54
N PHE A 67 7.32 0.84 -8.79
CA PHE A 67 7.37 0.61 -7.33
C PHE A 67 6.24 1.34 -6.59
N SER A 68 5.96 2.59 -6.96
CA SER A 68 4.83 3.33 -6.38
C SER A 68 3.50 2.61 -6.64
N ASN A 69 3.30 2.13 -7.87
CA ASN A 69 2.10 1.37 -8.25
C ASN A 69 2.00 0.03 -7.51
N LEU A 70 3.11 -0.69 -7.35
CA LEU A 70 3.17 -1.96 -6.60
C LEU A 70 2.80 -1.73 -5.14
N SER A 71 3.33 -0.68 -4.51
CA SER A 71 2.98 -0.32 -3.13
C SER A 71 1.48 -0.06 -2.98
N GLY A 72 0.87 0.66 -3.94
CA GLY A 72 -0.58 0.86 -3.97
C GLY A 72 -1.38 -0.44 -4.08
N LYS A 73 -0.95 -1.38 -4.92
CA LYS A 73 -1.59 -2.71 -5.06
C LYS A 73 -1.50 -3.54 -3.77
N ILE A 74 -0.34 -3.54 -3.11
CA ILE A 74 -0.15 -4.23 -1.82
C ILE A 74 -1.10 -3.63 -0.77
N ASN A 75 -1.14 -2.31 -0.67
CA ASN A 75 -2.06 -1.61 0.24
C ASN A 75 -3.53 -1.98 -0.01
N ALA A 76 -3.96 -1.98 -1.27
CA ALA A 76 -5.32 -2.38 -1.64
C ALA A 76 -5.61 -3.85 -1.25
N GLY A 77 -4.66 -4.75 -1.46
CA GLY A 77 -4.76 -6.16 -1.04
C GLY A 77 -4.97 -6.30 0.46
N ILE A 78 -4.18 -5.58 1.27
CA ILE A 78 -4.31 -5.62 2.73
C ILE A 78 -5.66 -5.00 3.18
N ARG A 79 -6.10 -3.89 2.57
CA ARG A 79 -7.43 -3.31 2.84
C ARG A 79 -8.55 -4.31 2.56
N ASN A 80 -8.46 -5.05 1.45
CA ASN A 80 -9.45 -6.06 1.10
C ASN A 80 -9.51 -7.19 2.12
N VAL A 81 -8.35 -7.70 2.56
CA VAL A 81 -8.28 -8.71 3.63
C VAL A 81 -8.91 -8.17 4.92
N CYS A 82 -8.54 -6.95 5.34
CA CYS A 82 -9.11 -6.32 6.54
C CYS A 82 -10.63 -6.14 6.46
N ASN A 83 -11.14 -5.73 5.31
CA ASN A 83 -12.57 -5.58 5.09
C ASN A 83 -13.32 -6.92 5.15
N SER A 84 -12.72 -8.00 4.63
CA SER A 84 -13.28 -9.35 4.74
C SER A 84 -13.35 -9.81 6.20
N PHE A 85 -12.28 -9.63 6.98
CA PHE A 85 -12.29 -9.93 8.41
C PHE A 85 -13.32 -9.08 9.18
N LYS A 86 -13.42 -7.77 8.88
CA LYS A 86 -14.39 -6.88 9.55
C LYS A 86 -15.84 -7.31 9.30
N LYS A 87 -16.14 -7.80 8.09
CA LYS A 87 -17.45 -8.38 7.74
C LYS A 87 -17.72 -9.68 8.51
N LEU A 88 -16.72 -10.57 8.60
CA LEU A 88 -16.82 -11.82 9.36
C LEU A 88 -17.08 -11.55 10.85
N ASP A 89 -16.28 -10.67 11.47
CA ASP A 89 -16.45 -10.28 12.88
C ASP A 89 -17.85 -9.70 13.15
N SER A 90 -18.35 -8.86 12.24
CA SER A 90 -19.69 -8.28 12.34
C SER A 90 -20.79 -9.32 12.21
N SER A 91 -20.61 -10.34 11.34
CA SER A 91 -21.56 -11.44 11.19
C SER A 91 -21.57 -12.33 12.44
N MET A 92 -20.40 -12.72 12.91
CA MET A 92 -20.25 -13.53 14.12
C MET A 92 -20.87 -12.85 15.35
N ALA A 93 -20.67 -11.53 15.50
CA ALA A 93 -21.29 -10.76 16.58
C ALA A 93 -22.82 -10.78 16.53
N LYS A 94 -23.41 -10.68 15.33
CA LYS A 94 -24.87 -10.76 15.14
C LYS A 94 -25.40 -12.17 15.46
N ASP A 95 -24.70 -13.21 15.02
CA ASP A 95 -25.10 -14.59 15.26
C ASP A 95 -24.97 -14.99 16.75
N MET A 96 -23.94 -14.50 17.45
CA MET A 96 -23.81 -14.63 18.90
C MET A 96 -24.94 -13.91 19.65
N GLN A 97 -25.38 -12.73 19.19
CA GLN A 97 -26.53 -12.04 19.79
C GLN A 97 -27.86 -12.79 19.61
N LYS A 98 -28.07 -13.41 18.44
CA LYS A 98 -29.27 -14.22 18.17
C LYS A 98 -29.33 -15.46 19.05
N THR A 99 -28.22 -16.20 19.15
CA THR A 99 -28.13 -17.41 19.97
C THR A 99 -28.29 -17.11 21.47
N LYS A 100 -27.73 -16.00 21.96
CA LYS A 100 -27.90 -15.58 23.37
C LYS A 100 -29.34 -15.20 23.73
N LYS A 101 -30.11 -14.62 22.80
CA LYS A 101 -31.54 -14.32 22.99
C LYS A 101 -32.44 -15.56 22.93
N ALA A 102 -32.05 -16.57 22.15
CA ALA A 102 -32.78 -17.84 22.08
C ALA A 102 -32.59 -18.68 23.34
N SER A 103 -31.40 -18.65 23.95
CA SER A 103 -31.12 -19.39 25.18
C SER A 103 -31.70 -18.74 26.44
N SER A 104 -31.96 -17.42 26.45
CA SER A 104 -32.51 -16.70 27.61
C SER A 104 -34.05 -16.75 27.71
N LYS A 105 -34.72 -17.45 26.78
CA LYS A 105 -36.18 -17.66 26.77
C LYS A 105 -36.58 -19.09 27.17
N LYS A 106 -35.61 -19.92 27.57
CA LYS A 106 -35.82 -21.20 28.25
C LYS A 106 -35.53 -21.01 29.73
#